data_AF-A0A3P6FHQ2-F1
#
_entry.id   AF-A0A3P6FHQ2-F1
#
_cell.length_a   1.000
_cell.length_b   1.000
_cell.length_c   1.000
_cell.angle_alpha   90.00
_cell.angle_beta   90.00
_cell.angle_gamma   90.00
#
_symmetry.space_group_name_H-M   'P 1'
#
loop_
_entity.id
_entity.type
_entity.pdbx_description
1 polymer ?
#
loop_
_entity_poly.entity_id
_entity_poly.type
_entity_poly.pdbx_seq_one_letter_code
_entity_poly.pdbx_strand_id
1 'polypeptide(L)'
;MLTSESIGTDSKTGEPTFTIFCNHGQIKLPPIKQPPVLLEELLQSRWFRDTIRVYNYVLAFTSIGMKMDYSVVHAPGPYTIRI
;
A
#
# COMPACT_ATOMS: atom_id res chain seq x y z
N MET A 1 -7.00 3.79 -2.04
CA MET A 1 -5.72 3.24 -2.54
C MET A 1 -5.86 2.79 -4.00
N LEU A 2 -6.88 2.01 -4.35
CA LEU A 2 -7.17 1.63 -5.75
C LEU A 2 -7.53 2.83 -6.66
N THR A 3 -8.16 3.89 -6.14
CA THR A 3 -8.57 5.06 -6.92
C THR A 3 -7.43 5.87 -7.53
N SER A 4 -6.19 5.73 -7.04
CA SER A 4 -5.04 6.46 -7.59
C SER A 4 -4.54 5.88 -8.92
N GLU A 5 -4.98 4.67 -9.29
CA GLU A 5 -4.55 3.97 -10.51
C GLU A 5 -5.65 3.90 -11.59
N SER A 6 -6.80 4.54 -11.38
CA SER A 6 -7.85 4.61 -12.40
C SER A 6 -7.36 5.46 -13.58
N ILE A 7 -7.33 4.88 -14.78
CA ILE A 7 -6.91 5.59 -16.01
C ILE A 7 -8.06 6.40 -16.60
N GLY A 8 -9.30 6.13 -16.19
CA GLY A 8 -10.50 6.84 -16.60
C GLY A 8 -11.74 6.08 -16.17
N THR A 9 -12.91 6.50 -16.63
CA THR A 9 -14.18 5.79 -16.42
C THR A 9 -14.66 5.21 -17.74
N ASP A 10 -15.22 4.00 -17.71
CA ASP A 10 -15.88 3.41 -18.87
C ASP A 10 -17.11 4.25 -19.26
N SER A 11 -17.23 4.62 -20.53
CA SER A 11 -18.27 5.53 -21.01
C SER A 11 -19.67 4.89 -21.07
N LYS A 12 -19.79 3.57 -20.93
CA LYS A 12 -21.06 2.84 -20.95
C LYS A 12 -21.55 2.50 -19.55
N THR A 13 -20.64 2.21 -18.63
CA THR A 13 -20.96 1.74 -17.27
C THR A 13 -20.64 2.77 -16.18
N GLY A 14 -19.81 3.78 -16.46
CA GLY A 14 -19.38 4.78 -15.48
C GLY A 14 -18.37 4.25 -14.45
N GLU A 15 -18.01 2.98 -14.54
CA GLU A 15 -17.08 2.33 -13.61
C GLU A 15 -15.64 2.76 -13.90
N PRO A 16 -14.79 2.94 -12.88
CA PRO A 16 -13.38 3.28 -13.05
C PRO A 16 -12.61 2.12 -13.71
N THR A 17 -11.89 2.44 -14.77
CA THR A 17 -11.07 1.49 -15.55
C THR A 17 -9.67 1.41 -14.95
N PHE A 18 -9.30 0.22 -14.47
CA PHE A 18 -7.95 -0.09 -13.98
C PHE A 18 -7.21 -0.93 -15.02
N THR A 19 -6.14 -0.39 -15.59
CA THR A 19 -5.39 -1.08 -16.67
C THR A 19 -4.21 -1.90 -16.13
N ILE A 20 -3.53 -1.40 -15.08
CA ILE A 20 -2.27 -1.97 -14.58
C ILE A 20 -2.50 -3.33 -13.91
N PHE A 21 -3.47 -3.43 -13.01
CA PHE A 21 -3.72 -4.67 -12.25
C PHE A 21 -4.86 -5.52 -12.81
N CYS A 22 -5.84 -4.90 -13.49
CA CYS A 22 -7.07 -5.58 -13.88
C CYS A 22 -7.19 -5.84 -15.39
N ASN A 23 -6.19 -5.47 -16.20
CA ASN A 23 -6.20 -5.60 -17.66
C ASN A 23 -7.52 -5.11 -18.28
N HIS A 24 -7.88 -3.85 -18.03
CA HIS A 24 -9.16 -3.25 -18.46
C HIS A 24 -10.41 -3.98 -17.93
N GLY A 25 -10.33 -4.58 -16.73
CA GLY A 25 -11.44 -5.32 -16.13
C GLY A 25 -11.61 -6.75 -16.65
N GLN A 26 -10.69 -7.26 -17.48
CA GLN A 26 -10.68 -8.66 -17.91
C GLN A 26 -10.31 -9.61 -16.76
N ILE A 27 -9.51 -9.14 -15.80
CA ILE A 27 -9.13 -9.91 -14.62
C ILE A 27 -10.17 -9.64 -13.53
N LYS A 28 -10.97 -10.68 -13.21
CA LYS A 28 -11.86 -10.66 -12.04
C LYS A 28 -11.06 -11.05 -10.79
N LEU A 29 -10.80 -10.08 -9.92
CA LEU A 29 -10.20 -10.36 -8.62
C LEU A 29 -11.17 -11.15 -7.74
N PRO A 30 -10.67 -12.10 -6.93
CA PRO A 30 -11.50 -12.76 -5.94
C PRO A 30 -12.02 -11.74 -4.92
N PRO A 31 -13.17 -12.00 -4.29
CA PRO A 31 -13.68 -11.15 -3.22
C PRO A 31 -12.63 -10.96 -2.11
N ILE A 32 -12.57 -9.75 -1.56
CA ILE A 32 -11.70 -9.45 -0.43
C ILE A 32 -12.11 -10.35 0.73
N LYS A 33 -11.16 -11.15 1.23
CA LYS A 33 -11.37 -11.95 2.43
C LYS A 33 -11.50 -11.03 3.62
N GLN A 34 -12.50 -11.28 4.48
CA GLN A 34 -12.67 -10.51 5.69
C GLN A 34 -11.45 -10.72 6.60
N PRO A 35 -10.90 -9.64 7.18
CA PRO A 35 -9.83 -9.76 8.14
C PRO A 35 -10.34 -10.47 9.41
N PRO A 36 -9.46 -11.15 10.17
CA PRO A 36 -9.80 -11.62 11.50
C PRO A 36 -10.30 -10.47 12.39
N VAL A 37 -11.22 -10.76 13.32
CA VAL A 37 -11.91 -9.76 14.18
C VAL A 37 -10.94 -8.76 14.82
N LEU A 38 -9.84 -9.24 15.40
CA LEU A 38 -8.82 -8.37 16.00
C LEU A 38 -8.25 -7.35 15.00
N LEU A 39 -7.97 -7.80 13.79
CA LEU A 39 -7.40 -6.94 12.76
C LEU A 39 -8.45 -5.95 12.24
N GLU A 40 -9.71 -6.35 12.19
CA GLU A 40 -10.83 -5.46 11.86
C GLU A 40 -10.97 -4.32 12.87
N GLU A 41 -10.90 -4.64 14.17
CA GLU A 41 -10.92 -3.64 15.25
C GLU A 41 -9.72 -2.70 15.20
N LEU A 42 -8.52 -3.26 15.02
CA LEU A 42 -7.29 -2.47 14.91
C LEU A 42 -7.32 -1.55 13.69
N LEU A 43 -7.85 -2.01 12.56
CA LEU A 43 -8.03 -1.18 11.38
C LEU A 43 -8.98 -0.02 11.61
N GLN A 44 -9.88 -0.05 12.61
CA GLN A 44 -10.69 1.13 12.95
C GLN A 44 -9.85 2.22 13.62
N SER A 45 -8.76 1.88 14.32
CA SER A 45 -7.88 2.85 14.97
C SER A 45 -7.05 3.65 13.97
N ARG A 46 -7.13 4.98 14.04
CA ARG A 46 -6.28 5.89 13.25
C ARG A 46 -4.79 5.68 13.57
N TRP A 47 -4.46 5.56 14.85
CA TRP A 47 -3.09 5.34 15.29
C TRP A 47 -2.50 4.06 14.70
N PHE A 48 -3.29 2.98 14.65
CA PHE A 48 -2.86 1.74 14.03
C PHE A 48 -2.60 1.92 12.53
N ARG A 49 -3.52 2.56 11.78
CA ARG A 49 -3.32 2.81 10.34
C ARG A 49 -2.08 3.66 10.05
N ASP A 50 -1.81 4.66 10.87
CA ASP A 50 -0.67 5.57 10.69
C ASP A 50 0.65 4.85 11.00
N THR A 51 0.66 3.93 11.97
CA THR A 51 1.90 3.27 12.44
C THR A 51 2.18 1.91 11.78
N ILE A 52 1.16 1.15 11.40
CA ILE A 52 1.30 -0.22 10.87
C ILE A 52 2.17 -0.26 9.62
N ARG A 53 2.12 0.80 8.79
CA ARG A 53 2.97 0.90 7.61
C ARG A 53 4.46 0.92 7.98
N VAL A 54 4.83 1.67 9.02
CA VAL A 54 6.22 1.76 9.50
C VAL A 54 6.66 0.42 10.09
N TYR A 55 5.81 -0.19 10.93
CA TYR A 55 6.09 -1.50 11.51
C TYR A 55 6.26 -2.58 10.44
N ASN A 56 5.40 -2.60 9.42
CA ASN A 56 5.51 -3.54 8.31
C ASN A 56 6.81 -3.34 7.51
N TYR A 57 7.24 -2.10 7.29
CA TYR A 57 8.54 -1.85 6.68
C TYR A 57 9.68 -2.36 7.55
N VAL A 58 9.70 -2.03 8.84
CA VAL A 58 10.76 -2.50 9.76
C VAL A 58 10.80 -4.02 9.82
N LEU A 59 9.64 -4.67 9.86
CA LEU A 59 9.53 -6.14 9.89
C LEU A 59 9.98 -6.77 8.57
N ALA A 60 9.62 -6.18 7.42
CA ALA A 60 10.06 -6.63 6.11
C ALA A 60 11.58 -6.42 5.89
N PHE A 61 12.15 -5.39 6.52
CA PHE A 61 13.59 -5.09 6.53
C PHE A 61 14.32 -5.73 7.72
N THR A 62 13.93 -6.92 8.15
CA THR A 62 14.62 -7.64 9.24
C THR A 62 16.01 -8.14 8.80
N SER A 63 16.96 -7.20 8.76
CA SER A 63 18.33 -7.37 9.19
C SER A 63 18.70 -6.11 9.97
N ILE A 64 18.70 -6.22 11.31
CA ILE A 64 19.22 -5.19 12.24
C ILE A 64 20.77 -5.07 12.10
N GLY A 65 21.41 -5.90 11.28
CA GLY A 65 22.86 -5.90 11.01
C GLY A 65 23.30 -5.10 9.77
N MET A 66 22.41 -4.30 9.17
CA MET A 66 22.69 -3.56 7.94
C MET A 66 23.16 -2.14 8.22
N LYS A 67 24.23 -1.69 7.53
CA LYS A 67 24.83 -0.36 7.72
C LYS A 67 24.02 0.69 6.96
N MET A 68 23.19 1.45 7.66
CA MET A 68 22.36 2.49 7.05
C MET A 68 23.22 3.65 6.51
N ASP A 69 22.94 4.05 5.27
CA ASP A 69 23.50 5.27 4.71
C ASP A 69 22.61 6.47 5.05
N TYR A 70 23.04 7.26 6.02
CA TYR A 70 22.31 8.44 6.50
C TYR A 70 22.34 9.64 5.55
N SER A 71 23.16 9.61 4.48
CA SER A 71 23.27 10.74 3.55
C SER A 71 21.97 11.02 2.77
N VAL A 72 21.08 10.02 2.64
CA VAL A 72 19.80 10.14 1.90
C VAL A 72 18.62 10.52 2.79
N VAL A 73 18.78 10.45 4.11
CA VAL A 73 17.69 10.67 5.08
C VAL A 73 17.30 12.16 5.16
N HIS A 74 18.21 13.06 4.78
CA HIS A 74 18.01 14.52 4.81
C HIS A 74 17.85 15.13 3.41
N ALA A 75 17.72 14.31 2.36
CA ALA A 75 17.50 14.81 1.01
C ALA A 75 16.03 15.21 0.80
N PRO A 76 15.74 16.25 -0.02
CA PRO A 76 14.39 16.57 -0.43
C PRO A 76 13.78 15.42 -1.23
N GLY A 77 12.72 14.79 -0.71
CA GLY A 77 12.05 13.67 -1.36
C GLY A 77 11.42 12.70 -0.36
N PRO A 78 10.72 11.65 -0.85
CA PRO A 78 10.16 10.62 0.01
C PRO A 78 11.25 9.87 0.77
N TYR A 79 10.97 9.56 2.05
CA TYR A 79 11.91 8.88 2.94
C TYR A 79 12.34 7.55 2.33
N THR A 80 13.61 7.47 1.96
CA THR A 80 14.20 6.31 1.28
C THR A 80 15.21 5.68 2.21
N ILE A 81 15.00 4.41 2.55
CA ILE A 81 15.99 3.62 3.28
C ILE A 81 17.01 3.11 2.26
N ARG A 82 18.28 3.49 2.42
CA ARG A 82 19.41 2.98 1.63
C ARG A 82 20.37 2.23 2.55
N ILE A 83 20.79 1.04 2.12
CA ILE A 83 21.64 0.10 2.84
C ILE A 83 22.92 -0.15 2.05
#